data_AF-A0A7C1QVP7-F1
#
_entry.id   AF-A0A7C1QVP7-F1
#
_cell.length_a   1.000
_cell.length_b   1.000
_cell.length_c   1.000
_cell.angle_alpha   90.00
_cell.angle_beta   90.00
_cell.angle_gamma   90.00
#
_symmetry.space_group_name_H-M   'P 1'
#
loop_
_entity.id
_entity.type
_entity.pdbx_description
1 polymer ?
#
loop_
_entity_poly.entity_id
_entity_poly.type
_entity_poly.pdbx_seq_one_letter_code
_entity_poly.pdbx_strand_id
1 'polypeptide(L)'
;MEKPISTLINTIEANPECGIFEILNSDNDNPLEWEIKPTTLQLIPNGQGHYLTKAYRIEKNGVYKFAYVDVNTPERIIDYVIYDLKKPSYSYVYDSINIEVIPAVASDCFGSYEVYYSRNNPDLSIEVLEQGLKLSKGKKCYCPRFGIYFKRRRQTKRGIEIFSNIRRKWSVI
;
A
#
# COMPACT_ATOMS: atom_id res chain seq x y z
N MET A 1 -19.55 -27.42 -9.36
CA MET A 1 -20.15 -26.43 -8.46
C MET A 1 -19.21 -25.25 -8.37
N GLU A 2 -19.58 -24.11 -8.94
CA GLU A 2 -18.87 -22.85 -8.68
C GLU A 2 -19.08 -22.50 -7.21
N LYS A 3 -17.99 -22.28 -6.46
CA LYS A 3 -18.10 -21.74 -5.10
C LYS A 3 -18.71 -20.34 -5.21
N PRO A 4 -19.67 -19.96 -4.35
CA PRO A 4 -20.17 -18.59 -4.33
C PRO A 4 -18.99 -17.63 -4.14
N ILE A 5 -18.95 -16.58 -4.96
CA ILE A 5 -17.97 -15.50 -4.85
C ILE A 5 -18.09 -14.91 -3.44
N SER A 6 -16.96 -14.77 -2.74
CA SER A 6 -16.97 -14.35 -1.34
C SER A 6 -17.52 -12.93 -1.18
N THR A 7 -18.17 -12.65 -0.05
CA THR A 7 -18.75 -11.34 0.29
C THR A 7 -17.73 -10.21 0.13
N LEU A 8 -16.46 -10.48 0.45
CA LEU A 8 -15.34 -9.58 0.23
C LEU A 8 -15.17 -9.19 -1.25
N ILE A 9 -15.11 -10.17 -2.14
CA ILE A 9 -14.88 -9.93 -3.58
C ILE A 9 -16.06 -9.18 -4.18
N ASN A 10 -17.29 -9.55 -3.82
CA ASN A 10 -18.49 -8.81 -4.25
C ASN A 10 -18.44 -7.34 -3.81
N THR A 11 -17.96 -7.08 -2.59
CA THR A 11 -17.84 -5.71 -2.06
C THR A 11 -16.77 -4.91 -2.80
N ILE A 12 -15.65 -5.55 -3.16
CA ILE A 12 -14.59 -4.93 -3.97
C ILE A 12 -15.12 -4.59 -5.38
N GLU A 13 -15.76 -5.55 -6.04
CA GLU A 13 -16.26 -5.38 -7.42
C GLU A 13 -17.38 -4.33 -7.51
N ALA A 14 -18.22 -4.21 -6.49
CA ALA A 14 -19.23 -3.17 -6.40
C ALA A 14 -18.67 -1.76 -6.15
N ASN A 15 -17.41 -1.64 -5.70
CA ASN A 15 -16.78 -0.38 -5.34
C ASN A 15 -15.40 -0.21 -6.03
N PRO A 16 -15.34 -0.21 -7.38
CA PRO A 16 -14.09 -0.28 -8.12
C PRO A 16 -13.19 0.95 -7.94
N GLU A 17 -13.72 2.10 -7.52
CA GLU A 17 -12.95 3.31 -7.26
C GLU A 17 -12.39 3.37 -5.82
N CYS A 18 -12.91 2.54 -4.92
CA CYS A 18 -12.52 2.54 -3.52
C CYS A 18 -11.09 1.98 -3.36
N GLY A 19 -10.17 2.81 -2.84
CA GLY A 19 -8.78 2.41 -2.60
C GLY A 19 -8.53 1.78 -1.24
N ILE A 20 -9.39 2.05 -0.26
CA ILE A 20 -9.27 1.63 1.13
C ILE A 20 -10.62 1.14 1.63
N PHE A 21 -10.67 -0.09 2.10
CA PHE A 21 -11.80 -0.67 2.82
C PHE A 21 -11.40 -0.86 4.28
N GLU A 22 -12.35 -0.70 5.20
CA GLU A 22 -12.15 -1.09 6.60
C GLU A 22 -12.53 -2.56 6.76
N ILE A 23 -11.66 -3.34 7.40
CA ILE A 23 -11.92 -4.74 7.73
C ILE A 23 -12.71 -4.76 9.03
N LEU A 24 -13.92 -5.30 8.97
CA LEU A 24 -14.87 -5.34 10.10
C LEU A 24 -14.70 -6.61 10.94
N ASN A 25 -14.27 -7.71 10.31
CA ASN A 25 -14.02 -8.98 10.95
C ASN A 25 -12.88 -9.71 10.24
N SER A 26 -11.89 -10.16 11.01
CA SER A 26 -10.75 -10.95 10.55
C SER A 26 -10.55 -12.24 11.36
N ASP A 27 -11.60 -12.75 12.01
CA ASP A 27 -11.55 -13.97 12.84
C ASP A 27 -11.37 -15.25 12.02
N ASN A 28 -11.67 -15.20 10.72
CA ASN A 28 -11.50 -16.33 9.81
C ASN A 28 -10.07 -16.39 9.29
N ASP A 29 -9.44 -17.57 9.35
CA ASP A 29 -8.08 -17.79 8.84
C ASP A 29 -7.98 -17.61 7.30
N ASN A 30 -9.10 -17.66 6.59
CA ASN A 30 -9.19 -17.35 5.17
C ASN A 30 -9.52 -15.87 4.96
N PRO A 31 -8.56 -15.02 4.52
CA PRO A 31 -8.80 -13.61 4.29
C PRO A 31 -9.79 -13.32 3.16
N LEU A 32 -10.11 -14.30 2.30
CA LEU A 32 -11.19 -14.13 1.32
C LEU A 32 -12.58 -14.13 1.95
N GLU A 33 -12.72 -14.62 3.19
CA GLU A 33 -13.98 -14.70 3.93
C GLU A 33 -14.17 -13.53 4.92
N TRP A 34 -13.25 -12.57 4.95
CA TRP A 34 -13.36 -11.38 5.78
C TRP A 34 -14.49 -10.46 5.35
N GLU A 35 -15.02 -9.71 6.31
CA GLU A 35 -16.02 -8.69 6.07
C GLU A 35 -15.36 -7.33 5.95
N ILE A 36 -15.71 -6.58 4.91
CA ILE A 36 -15.16 -5.26 4.63
C ILE A 36 -16.27 -4.25 4.34
N LYS A 37 -16.01 -2.97 4.61
CA LYS A 37 -16.85 -1.86 4.13
C LYS A 37 -16.03 -0.84 3.35
N PRO A 38 -16.57 -0.26 2.26
CA PRO A 38 -15.88 0.80 1.54
C PRO A 38 -15.72 2.03 2.44
N THR A 39 -14.63 2.78 2.21
CA THR A 39 -14.38 4.04 2.91
C THR A 39 -14.26 5.19 1.90
N THR A 40 -14.36 6.42 2.40
CA THR A 40 -14.03 7.63 1.64
C THR A 40 -12.60 8.11 1.93
N LEU A 41 -11.77 7.27 2.56
CA LEU A 41 -10.42 7.64 2.95
C LEU A 41 -9.52 7.72 1.72
N GLN A 42 -8.71 8.78 1.66
CA GLN A 42 -7.70 8.96 0.62
C GLN A 42 -6.31 8.53 1.07
N LEU A 43 -6.12 8.34 2.37
CA LEU A 43 -4.87 7.91 2.99
C LEU A 43 -5.17 6.87 4.06
N ILE A 44 -4.27 5.90 4.22
CA ILE A 44 -4.33 4.93 5.31
C ILE A 44 -4.07 5.68 6.63
N PRO A 45 -5.00 5.67 7.60
CA PRO A 45 -4.88 6.46 8.81
C PRO A 45 -3.66 6.08 9.67
N ASN A 46 -3.19 7.03 10.47
CA ASN A 46 -2.13 6.78 11.47
C ASN A 46 -2.66 6.15 12.77
N GLY A 47 -3.98 6.23 13.04
CA GLY A 47 -4.59 5.66 14.24
C GLY A 47 -4.67 4.13 14.21
N GLN A 48 -5.19 3.51 15.27
CA GLN A 48 -5.46 2.08 15.26
C GLN A 48 -6.55 1.71 14.24
N GLY A 49 -6.36 0.60 13.55
CA GLY A 49 -7.33 0.09 12.57
C GLY A 49 -6.77 -1.06 11.74
N HIS A 50 -7.66 -1.71 11.01
CA HIS A 50 -7.35 -2.81 10.10
C HIS A 50 -8.05 -2.56 8.77
N TYR A 51 -7.27 -2.44 7.69
CA TYR A 51 -7.78 -1.99 6.40
C TYR A 51 -7.38 -2.96 5.30
N LEU A 52 -8.26 -3.15 4.32
CA LEU A 52 -7.91 -3.78 3.05
C LEU A 52 -7.67 -2.68 2.02
N THR A 53 -6.48 -2.65 1.43
CA THR A 53 -6.05 -1.55 0.56
C THR A 53 -5.67 -2.06 -0.81
N LYS A 54 -5.97 -1.29 -1.85
CA LYS A 54 -5.45 -1.59 -3.19
C LYS A 54 -3.93 -1.59 -3.14
N ALA A 55 -3.32 -2.52 -3.88
CA ALA A 55 -1.89 -2.70 -3.96
C ALA A 55 -1.43 -2.97 -5.39
N TYR A 56 -0.14 -2.72 -5.61
CA TYR A 56 0.58 -3.15 -6.80
C TYR A 56 1.35 -4.41 -6.48
N ARG A 57 1.05 -5.49 -7.17
CA ARG A 57 1.86 -6.70 -7.20
C ARG A 57 2.82 -6.60 -8.39
N ILE A 58 4.11 -6.44 -8.09
CA ILE A 58 5.16 -6.05 -9.02
C ILE A 58 6.08 -7.24 -9.30
N GLU A 59 6.16 -7.62 -10.56
CA GLU A 59 7.03 -8.68 -11.09
C GLU A 59 8.49 -8.19 -11.18
N LYS A 60 9.45 -9.11 -11.32
CA LYS A 60 10.89 -8.77 -11.40
C LYS A 60 11.28 -7.82 -12.53
N ASN A 61 10.50 -7.80 -13.61
CA ASN A 61 10.71 -6.89 -14.74
C ASN A 61 10.07 -5.50 -14.52
N GLY A 62 9.48 -5.24 -13.35
CA GLY A 62 8.83 -3.98 -12.99
C GLY A 62 7.38 -3.85 -13.46
N VAL A 63 6.87 -4.79 -14.26
CA VAL A 63 5.45 -4.85 -14.64
C VAL A 63 4.62 -5.19 -13.40
N TYR A 64 3.48 -4.54 -13.24
CA TYR A 64 2.61 -4.76 -12.10
C TYR A 64 1.19 -5.18 -12.50
N LYS A 65 0.50 -5.83 -11.57
CA LYS A 65 -0.95 -6.07 -11.58
C LYS A 65 -1.56 -5.54 -10.30
N PHE A 66 -2.86 -5.24 -10.34
CA PHE A 66 -3.58 -4.87 -9.11
C PHE A 66 -3.80 -6.09 -8.21
N ALA A 67 -3.66 -5.84 -6.92
CA ALA A 67 -3.92 -6.76 -5.83
C ALA A 67 -4.54 -5.96 -4.67
N TYR A 68 -4.82 -6.64 -3.57
CA TYR A 68 -5.22 -6.04 -2.31
C TYR A 68 -4.34 -6.58 -1.19
N VAL A 69 -4.05 -5.74 -0.20
CA VAL A 69 -3.26 -6.11 0.97
C VAL A 69 -3.95 -5.60 2.23
N ASP A 70 -3.89 -6.40 3.29
CA ASP A 70 -4.28 -5.92 4.62
C ASP A 70 -3.24 -4.96 5.15
N VAL A 71 -3.66 -3.98 5.94
CA VAL A 71 -2.77 -3.04 6.59
C VAL A 71 -3.27 -2.85 8.01
N ASN A 72 -2.51 -3.40 8.95
CA ASN A 72 -2.72 -3.21 10.38
C ASN A 72 -2.00 -1.94 10.83
N THR A 73 -2.74 -0.96 11.36
CA THR A 73 -2.21 0.31 11.83
C THR A 73 -2.27 0.40 13.36
N PRO A 74 -1.33 1.11 14.02
CA PRO A 74 -0.33 2.04 13.47
C PRO A 74 0.97 1.41 12.95
N GLU A 75 1.21 0.11 13.17
CA GLU A 75 2.48 -0.55 12.87
C GLU A 75 2.77 -0.66 11.36
N ARG A 76 1.72 -0.63 10.53
CA ARG A 76 1.74 -0.88 9.07
C ARG A 76 2.32 -2.25 8.74
N ILE A 77 1.81 -3.26 9.43
CA ILE A 77 2.11 -4.66 9.11
C ILE A 77 1.13 -5.11 8.03
N ILE A 78 1.66 -5.86 7.07
CA ILE A 78 0.89 -6.50 6.00
C ILE A 78 1.18 -7.99 6.09
N ASP A 79 0.14 -8.80 6.27
CA ASP A 79 0.29 -10.24 6.39
C ASP A 79 -0.05 -10.95 5.08
N TYR A 80 -1.09 -10.51 4.40
CA TYR A 80 -1.71 -11.16 3.24
C TYR A 80 -1.75 -10.28 2.00
N VAL A 81 -1.73 -10.96 0.85
CA VAL A 81 -1.98 -10.38 -0.46
C VAL A 81 -3.11 -11.16 -1.11
N ILE A 82 -4.20 -10.48 -1.48
CA ILE A 82 -5.31 -11.03 -2.26
C ILE A 82 -5.13 -10.58 -3.72
N TYR A 83 -5.25 -11.51 -4.67
CA TYR A 83 -5.04 -11.24 -6.08
C TYR A 83 -5.97 -12.08 -6.98
N ASP A 84 -6.07 -11.67 -8.25
CA ASP A 84 -6.92 -12.29 -9.27
C ASP A 84 -8.40 -12.32 -8.87
N LEU A 85 -9.09 -11.16 -8.89
CA LEU A 85 -10.50 -11.07 -8.46
C LEU A 85 -11.45 -12.00 -9.24
N LYS A 86 -11.08 -12.41 -10.47
CA LYS A 86 -11.88 -13.37 -11.26
C LYS A 86 -11.78 -14.79 -10.71
N LYS A 87 -10.62 -15.16 -10.18
CA LYS A 87 -10.37 -16.43 -9.48
C LYS A 87 -9.59 -16.14 -8.19
N PRO A 88 -10.28 -15.60 -7.17
CA PRO A 88 -9.65 -15.00 -6.01
C PRO A 88 -8.73 -16.00 -5.31
N SER A 89 -7.50 -15.55 -5.10
CA SER A 89 -6.46 -16.30 -4.42
C SER A 89 -5.75 -15.36 -3.44
N TYR A 90 -5.13 -15.92 -2.42
CA TYR A 90 -4.33 -15.15 -1.48
C TYR A 90 -3.04 -15.90 -1.11
N SER A 91 -2.06 -15.14 -0.61
CA SER A 91 -0.81 -15.67 -0.06
C SER A 91 -0.30 -14.77 1.06
N TYR A 92 0.57 -15.29 1.91
CA TYR A 92 1.34 -14.42 2.80
C TYR A 92 2.30 -13.54 2.00
N VAL A 93 2.52 -12.30 2.43
CA VAL A 93 3.48 -11.38 1.79
C VAL A 93 4.89 -11.98 1.74
N TYR A 94 5.31 -12.65 2.80
CA TYR A 94 6.67 -13.17 2.93
C TYR A 94 6.93 -14.43 2.09
N ASP A 95 5.90 -15.18 1.70
CA ASP A 95 6.03 -16.36 0.84
C ASP A 95 6.29 -16.00 -0.63
N SER A 96 6.24 -14.71 -0.93
CA SER A 96 6.21 -14.20 -2.29
C SER A 96 7.62 -13.88 -2.84
N ILE A 97 8.50 -14.89 -2.82
CA ILE A 97 9.95 -14.78 -3.13
C ILE A 97 10.29 -14.04 -4.44
N ASN A 98 9.37 -14.02 -5.41
CA ASN A 98 9.59 -13.45 -6.74
C ASN A 98 8.77 -12.19 -7.06
N ILE A 99 7.92 -11.74 -6.15
CA ILE A 99 7.06 -10.58 -6.37
C ILE A 99 7.26 -9.58 -5.22
N GLU A 100 7.21 -8.30 -5.55
CA GLU A 100 7.14 -7.25 -4.53
C GLU A 100 5.72 -6.73 -4.48
N VAL A 101 5.22 -6.43 -3.30
CA VAL A 101 3.87 -5.88 -3.14
C VAL A 101 3.97 -4.60 -2.34
N ILE A 102 3.42 -3.52 -2.88
CA ILE A 102 3.35 -2.23 -2.22
C ILE A 102 1.90 -1.74 -2.25
N PRO A 103 1.39 -1.07 -1.20
CA PRO A 103 0.09 -0.43 -1.27
C PRO A 103 0.08 0.63 -2.37
N ALA A 104 -1.04 0.72 -3.09
CA ALA A 104 -1.28 1.72 -4.12
C ALA A 104 -1.82 3.04 -3.52
N VAL A 105 -2.30 2.98 -2.27
CA VAL A 105 -2.74 4.14 -1.50
C VAL A 105 -1.73 4.39 -0.39
N ALA A 106 -1.30 5.64 -0.26
CA ALA A 106 -0.31 6.03 0.73
C ALA A 106 -0.90 6.10 2.16
N SER A 107 -0.04 5.97 3.17
CA SER A 107 -0.40 6.23 4.57
C SER A 107 -0.29 7.71 4.91
N ASP A 108 -1.14 8.20 5.82
CA ASP A 108 -1.05 9.57 6.35
C ASP A 108 0.21 9.77 7.21
N CYS A 109 0.77 8.68 7.71
CA CYS A 109 2.10 8.62 8.28
C CYS A 109 2.80 7.37 7.75
N PHE A 110 4.01 7.50 7.20
CA PHE A 110 4.65 6.38 6.51
C PHE A 110 5.19 5.36 7.48
N GLY A 111 5.67 5.78 8.66
CA GLY A 111 6.21 4.89 9.69
C GLY A 111 7.35 3.99 9.18
N SER A 112 6.96 2.88 8.54
CA SER A 112 7.78 1.98 7.74
C SER A 112 7.63 2.28 6.23
N TYR A 113 8.54 3.09 5.66
CA TYR A 113 8.58 3.35 4.22
C TYR A 113 8.91 2.11 3.38
N GLU A 114 9.41 1.05 4.02
CA GLU A 114 9.83 -0.20 3.36
C GLU A 114 8.63 -0.94 2.77
N VAL A 115 7.45 -0.77 3.37
CA VAL A 115 6.16 -1.27 2.86
C VAL A 115 5.81 -0.65 1.50
N TYR A 116 6.29 0.56 1.23
CA TYR A 116 6.00 1.31 0.00
C TYR A 116 7.12 1.23 -1.03
N TYR A 117 8.14 0.40 -0.79
CA TYR A 117 9.32 0.35 -1.63
C TYR A 117 9.39 -0.94 -2.43
N SER A 118 9.49 -0.77 -3.75
CA SER A 118 9.82 -1.82 -4.70
C SER A 118 11.17 -1.56 -5.35
N ARG A 119 12.05 -2.55 -5.33
CA ARG A 119 13.30 -2.58 -6.13
C ARG A 119 13.02 -2.76 -7.60
N ASN A 120 11.96 -3.51 -7.92
CA ASN A 120 11.60 -3.84 -9.29
C ASN A 120 10.88 -2.68 -10.00
N ASN A 121 10.18 -1.82 -9.25
CA ASN A 121 9.59 -0.59 -9.77
C ASN A 121 9.72 0.60 -8.78
N PRO A 122 10.90 1.23 -8.70
CA PRO A 122 11.15 2.36 -7.80
C PRO A 122 10.34 3.62 -8.15
N ASP A 123 10.04 3.85 -9.43
CA ASP A 123 9.27 5.02 -9.85
C ASP A 123 7.82 4.96 -9.41
N LEU A 124 7.20 3.77 -9.47
CA LEU A 124 5.87 3.54 -8.91
C LEU A 124 5.85 3.77 -7.40
N SER A 125 6.90 3.30 -6.71
CA SER A 125 7.08 3.55 -5.26
C SER A 125 7.14 5.05 -4.97
N ILE A 126 7.91 5.80 -5.76
CA ILE A 126 7.99 7.26 -5.65
C ILE A 126 6.62 7.90 -5.87
N GLU A 127 5.89 7.49 -6.89
CA GLU A 127 4.60 8.09 -7.24
C GLU A 127 3.58 7.96 -6.10
N VAL A 128 3.43 6.77 -5.52
CA VAL A 128 2.53 6.55 -4.37
C VAL A 128 2.88 7.50 -3.22
N LEU A 129 4.17 7.65 -2.94
CA LEU A 129 4.65 8.49 -1.86
C LEU A 129 4.50 9.98 -2.15
N GLU A 130 4.69 10.42 -3.39
CA GLU A 130 4.39 11.79 -3.83
C GLU A 130 2.91 12.12 -3.68
N GLN A 131 2.03 11.20 -4.06
CA GLN A 131 0.58 11.35 -3.89
C GLN A 131 0.22 11.47 -2.41
N GLY A 132 0.76 10.58 -1.58
CA GLY A 132 0.63 10.68 -0.13
C GLY A 132 1.05 12.05 0.42
N LEU A 133 2.11 12.64 -0.13
CA LEU A 133 2.69 13.89 0.40
C LEU A 133 1.81 15.09 0.08
N LYS A 134 1.13 15.04 -1.06
CA LYS A 134 0.16 16.06 -1.45
C LYS A 134 -1.08 16.03 -0.55
N LEU A 135 -1.48 14.84 -0.13
CA LEU A 135 -2.73 14.61 0.62
C LEU A 135 -2.55 14.73 2.14
N SER A 136 -1.38 14.37 2.68
CA SER A 136 -1.17 14.32 4.13
C SER A 136 -1.16 15.71 4.76
N LYS A 137 -2.03 15.90 5.76
CA LYS A 137 -2.08 17.12 6.58
C LYS A 137 -0.91 17.16 7.57
N GLY A 138 -0.45 15.98 8.02
CA GLY A 138 0.66 15.81 8.95
C GLY A 138 1.99 15.64 8.24
N LYS A 139 2.59 16.73 7.72
CA LYS A 139 3.92 16.70 7.09
C LYS A 139 5.01 16.07 7.99
N LYS A 140 4.80 16.03 9.31
CA LYS A 140 5.75 15.59 10.34
C LYS A 140 6.10 14.09 10.32
N CYS A 141 5.36 13.27 9.57
CA CYS A 141 5.47 11.81 9.63
C CYS A 141 6.24 11.16 8.46
N TYR A 142 6.90 11.97 7.63
CA TYR A 142 7.75 11.48 6.53
C TYR A 142 9.16 11.20 7.01
N CYS A 143 9.59 9.94 6.89
CA CYS A 143 10.87 9.48 7.40
C CYS A 143 12.06 10.13 6.66
N PRO A 144 12.99 10.84 7.35
CA PRO A 144 14.22 11.36 6.75
C PRO A 144 15.11 10.30 6.10
N ARG A 145 14.97 9.01 6.50
CA ARG A 145 15.70 7.88 5.91
C ARG A 145 15.27 7.57 4.47
N PHE A 146 14.05 7.97 4.08
CA PHE A 146 13.51 7.79 2.73
C PHE A 146 14.40 8.46 1.67
N GLY A 147 14.84 9.68 1.94
CA GLY A 147 15.78 10.38 1.07
C GLY A 147 17.19 9.81 1.03
N ILE A 148 17.64 9.24 2.15
CA ILE A 148 18.96 8.60 2.23
C ILE A 148 18.96 7.31 1.40
N TYR A 149 17.85 6.57 1.41
CA TYR A 149 17.69 5.35 0.63
C TYR A 149 17.75 5.63 -0.89
N PHE A 150 16.95 6.58 -1.39
CA PHE A 150 16.98 6.98 -2.80
C PHE A 150 18.30 7.64 -3.21
N LYS A 151 18.91 8.44 -2.33
CA LYS A 151 20.23 9.05 -2.57
C LYS A 151 21.35 8.01 -2.66
N ARG A 152 21.30 6.94 -1.85
CA ARG A 152 22.29 5.85 -1.88
C ARG A 152 22.12 4.92 -3.09
N ARG A 153 20.89 4.74 -3.58
CA ARG A 153 20.60 3.84 -4.71
C ARG A 153 20.75 4.46 -6.10
N ARG A 154 21.11 5.74 -6.25
CA ARG A 154 21.46 6.40 -7.55
C ARG A 154 20.45 6.22 -8.70
N GLN A 155 19.21 5.79 -8.44
CA GLN A 155 18.40 5.22 -9.53
C GLN A 155 17.43 6.16 -10.25
N THR A 156 17.09 7.35 -9.72
CA THR A 156 16.43 8.39 -10.55
C THR A 156 16.74 9.81 -10.08
N LYS A 157 16.92 10.75 -11.04
CA LYS A 157 17.01 12.20 -10.76
C LYS A 157 15.79 12.70 -9.98
N ARG A 158 14.62 12.13 -10.28
CA ARG A 158 13.33 12.47 -9.66
C ARG A 158 13.28 12.16 -8.16
N GLY A 159 13.78 10.99 -7.73
CA GLY A 159 13.87 10.66 -6.30
C GLY A 159 14.75 11.62 -5.50
N ILE A 160 15.83 12.14 -6.11
CA ILE A 160 16.72 13.16 -5.50
C ILE A 160 16.02 14.52 -5.38
N GLU A 161 15.24 14.90 -6.39
CA GLU A 161 14.51 16.17 -6.42
C GLU A 161 13.38 16.21 -5.39
N ILE A 162 12.62 15.12 -5.27
CA ILE A 162 11.56 14.96 -4.27
C ILE A 162 12.15 15.08 -2.87
N PHE A 163 13.29 14.44 -2.62
CA PHE A 163 13.96 14.56 -1.32
C PHE A 163 14.42 16.00 -1.06
N SER A 164 15.00 16.67 -2.06
CA SER A 164 15.42 18.07 -1.93
C SER A 164 14.25 18.99 -1.60
N ASN A 165 13.08 18.75 -2.20
CA ASN A 165 11.85 19.50 -1.95
C ASN A 165 11.21 19.18 -0.59
N ILE A 166 11.25 17.92 -0.16
CA ILE A 166 10.88 17.53 1.20
C ILE A 166 11.81 18.27 2.18
N ARG A 167 13.13 18.14 2.08
CA ARG A 167 14.08 18.78 3.02
C ARG A 167 13.94 20.31 3.08
N ARG A 168 13.72 21.00 1.95
CA ARG A 168 13.49 22.46 1.92
C ARG A 168 12.21 22.88 2.63
N LYS A 169 11.10 22.15 2.47
CA LYS A 169 9.84 22.42 3.18
C LYS A 169 9.94 22.21 4.69
N TRP A 170 10.99 21.53 5.17
CA TRP A 170 11.25 21.25 6.59
C TRP A 170 12.27 22.19 7.23
N SER A 171 13.03 22.97 6.43
CA SER A 171 14.03 23.91 6.97
C SER A 171 13.43 25.26 7.38
N VAL A 172 12.09 25.38 7.37
CA VAL A 172 11.32 26.61 7.62
C VAL A 172 10.30 26.42 8.76
N ILE A 173 10.53 25.43 9.63
CA ILE A 173 9.79 25.26 10.91
C ILE A 173 10.83 25.14 12.02
#